data_AF-A0A7W5TCU8-F1
#
_entry.id   AF-A0A7W5TCU8-F1
#
_cell.length_a   1.000
_cell.length_b   1.000
_cell.length_c   1.000
_cell.angle_alpha   90.00
_cell.angle_beta   90.00
_cell.angle_gamma   90.00
#
_symmetry.space_group_name_H-M   'P 1'
#
loop_
_entity.id
_entity.type
_entity.pdbx_description
1 polymer ?
#
loop_
_entity_poly.entity_id
_entity_poly.type
_entity_poly.pdbx_seq_one_letter_code
_entity_poly.pdbx_strand_id
1 'polypeptide(L)' 'DEAVLNYIVSRYGEFVLLKPRFSMKTGLLWGAPALLVLAGGLSLLVFARRRSGKPTGSKLTADEGDKLARLLE' A
#
# COMPACT_ATOMS: atom_id res chain seq x y z
N ASP A 1 -0.78 -40.52 20.87
CA ASP A 1 -1.87 -39.53 20.67
C ASP A 1 -1.45 -38.33 19.83
N GLU A 2 -0.31 -37.69 20.08
CA GLU A 2 0.13 -36.52 19.29
C GLU A 2 0.59 -36.86 17.85
N ALA A 3 1.23 -38.03 17.66
CA ALA A 3 1.63 -38.50 16.33
C ALA A 3 0.45 -38.71 15.37
N VAL A 4 -0.70 -39.14 15.90
CA VAL A 4 -1.94 -39.32 15.10
C VAL A 4 -2.48 -37.96 14.69
N LEU A 5 -2.55 -37.01 15.62
CA LEU A 5 -2.94 -35.63 15.34
C LEU A 5 -2.03 -34.99 14.27
N ASN A 6 -0.71 -35.14 14.41
CA ASN A 6 0.25 -34.61 13.43
C ASN A 6 0.08 -35.25 12.04
N TYR A 7 -0.19 -36.55 11.97
CA TYR A 7 -0.46 -37.23 10.71
C TYR A 7 -1.76 -36.77 10.04
N ILE A 8 -2.83 -36.57 10.81
CA ILE A 8 -4.09 -36.05 10.30
C ILE A 8 -3.90 -34.60 9.82
N VAL A 9 -3.20 -33.77 10.60
CA VAL A 9 -2.90 -32.37 10.23
C VAL A 9 -2.01 -32.27 8.99
N SER A 10 -1.08 -33.21 8.75
CA SER A 10 -0.26 -33.17 7.53
C SER A 10 -1.07 -33.47 6.27
N ARG A 11 -2.09 -34.33 6.38
CA ARG A 11 -2.95 -34.72 5.25
C ARG A 11 -4.12 -33.77 5.02
N TYR A 12 -4.72 -33.29 6.10
CA TYR A 12 -5.95 -32.49 6.09
C TYR A 12 -5.74 -31.09 6.66
N GLY A 13 -4.52 -30.63 6.94
CA GLY A 13 -4.28 -29.30 7.48
C GLY A 13 -4.77 -29.09 8.92
N GLU A 14 -4.54 -27.87 9.42
CA GLU A 14 -4.79 -27.51 10.82
C GLU A 14 -6.28 -27.32 11.16
N PHE A 15 -7.17 -27.27 10.16
CA PHE A 15 -8.60 -27.03 10.37
C PHE A 15 -9.33 -28.19 11.08
N VAL A 16 -8.71 -29.38 11.12
CA VAL A 16 -9.24 -30.54 11.85
C VAL A 16 -9.10 -30.39 13.37
N LEU A 17 -8.25 -29.48 13.84
CA LEU A 17 -8.02 -29.28 15.28
C LEU A 17 -9.20 -28.63 16.01
N LEU A 18 -10.21 -28.11 15.28
CA LEU A 18 -11.37 -27.34 15.78
C LEU A 18 -11.02 -26.16 16.71
N LYS A 19 -9.72 -25.88 16.85
CA LYS A 19 -9.14 -24.82 17.66
C LYS A 19 -8.22 -24.04 16.73
N PRO A 20 -8.59 -22.81 16.33
CA PRO A 20 -7.78 -22.03 15.40
C PRO A 20 -6.42 -21.76 16.03
N ARG A 21 -5.37 -22.30 15.43
CA ARG A 21 -3.99 -22.00 15.79
C ARG A 21 -3.50 -20.82 14.96
N PHE A 22 -2.88 -19.85 15.63
CA PHE A 22 -2.24 -18.76 14.92
C PHE A 22 -0.98 -19.29 14.24
N SER A 23 -0.98 -19.36 12.92
CA SER A 23 0.16 -19.79 12.12
C SER A 23 0.81 -18.60 11.42
N MET A 24 2.09 -18.72 11.08
CA MET A 24 2.80 -17.71 10.28
C MET A 24 2.14 -17.48 8.92
N LYS A 25 1.60 -18.54 8.28
CA LYS A 25 0.83 -18.42 7.03
C LYS A 25 -0.40 -17.54 7.21
N THR A 26 -1.16 -17.78 8.28
CA THR A 26 -2.34 -16.98 8.60
C THR A 26 -1.92 -15.53 8.84
N GLY A 27 -0.92 -15.28 9.69
CA GLY A 27 -0.41 -13.92 9.94
C GLY A 27 0.00 -13.19 8.66
N LEU A 28 0.72 -13.86 7.76
CA LEU A 28 1.15 -13.27 6.49
C LEU A 28 -0.02 -12.97 5.55
N LEU A 29 -0.99 -13.90 5.43
CA LEU A 29 -2.18 -13.72 4.59
C LEU A 29 -3.00 -12.51 5.05
N TRP A 30 -3.26 -12.39 6.35
CA TRP A 30 -4.03 -11.30 6.92
C TRP A 30 -3.24 -9.98 7.00
N GLY A 31 -1.90 -10.06 7.08
CA GLY A 31 -1.03 -8.90 7.05
C GLY A 31 -0.84 -8.30 5.64
N ALA A 32 -1.00 -9.09 4.59
CA ALA A 32 -0.79 -8.64 3.21
C ALA A 32 -1.64 -7.41 2.81
N PRO A 33 -2.96 -7.35 3.08
CA PRO A 33 -3.75 -6.15 2.82
C PRO A 33 -3.22 -4.89 3.52
N ALA A 34 -2.85 -5.00 4.81
CA ALA A 34 -2.32 -3.87 5.58
C ALA A 34 -0.97 -3.40 5.01
N LEU A 35 -0.08 -4.33 4.66
CA LEU A 35 1.20 -4.03 4.03
C LEU A 35 1.02 -3.32 2.68
N LEU A 36 0.07 -3.77 1.85
CA LEU A 36 -0.22 -3.12 0.57
C LEU A 36 -0.70 -1.68 0.75
N VAL A 37 -1.61 -1.43 1.70
CA VAL A 37 -2.09 -0.08 2.00
C VAL A 37 -0.95 0.82 2.50
N LEU A 38 -0.11 0.32 3.40
CA LEU A 38 1.04 1.07 3.92
C LEU A 38 2.05 1.39 2.81
N ALA A 39 2.40 0.41 1.98
CA ALA A 39 3.33 0.59 0.87
C ALA A 39 2.79 1.57 -0.18
N GLY A 40 1.51 1.43 -0.54
CA GLY A 40 0.84 2.34 -1.48
C GLY A 40 0.75 3.76 -0.94
N GLY A 41 0.30 3.91 0.31
CA GLY A 41 0.21 5.20 1.00
C GLY A 41 1.57 5.89 1.11
N LEU A 42 2.61 5.16 1.50
CA LEU A 42 3.97 5.70 1.56
C LEU A 42 4.46 6.13 0.17
N SER A 43 4.20 5.34 -0.87
CA SER A 43 4.57 5.66 -2.25
C SER A 43 3.89 6.96 -2.72
N LEU A 44 2.59 7.13 -2.42
CA LEU A 44 1.85 8.35 -2.72
C LEU A 44 2.41 9.55 -1.97
N LEU A 45 2.70 9.42 -0.67
CA LEU A 45 3.28 10.48 0.14
C LEU A 45 4.65 10.93 -0.38
N VAL A 46 5.52 9.98 -0.73
CA VAL A 46 6.84 10.26 -1.31
C VAL A 46 6.70 10.96 -2.66
N PHE A 47 5.79 10.49 -3.52
CA PHE A 47 5.57 11.07 -4.84
C PHE A 47 4.98 12.49 -4.74
N ALA A 48 4.01 12.71 -3.87
CA ALA A 48 3.40 14.01 -3.62
C ALA A 48 4.44 15.02 -3.12
N ARG A 49 5.27 14.63 -2.12
CA ARG A 49 6.34 15.50 -1.60
C ARG A 49 7.36 15.87 -2.68
N ARG A 50 7.69 14.96 -3.59
CA ARG A 50 8.59 15.25 -4.72
C ARG A 50 7.99 16.24 -5.73
N ARG A 51 6.66 16.30 -5.83
CA ARG A 51 5.96 17.17 -6.79
C ARG A 51 5.77 18.59 -6.27
N SER A 52 5.57 18.79 -4.96
CA SER A 52 5.34 20.11 -4.36
C SER A 52 6.47 21.14 -4.56
N GLY A 53 7.67 20.71 -4.99
CA GLY A 53 8.79 21.61 -5.29
C GLY A 53 9.06 21.86 -6.77
N LYS A 54 8.36 21.20 -7.69
CA LYS A 54 8.56 21.39 -9.14
C LYS A 54 7.42 22.21 -9.72
N PRO A 55 7.68 23.39 -10.28
CA PRO A 55 6.68 24.11 -11.06
C PRO A 55 6.11 23.17 -12.12
N THR A 56 4.83 22.85 -12.01
CA THR A 56 4.11 22.08 -13.03
C THR A 56 3.64 23.06 -14.10
N GLY A 57 4.52 23.35 -15.04
CA GLY A 57 4.26 24.26 -16.16
C GLY A 57 5.58 24.76 -16.77
N SER A 58 5.56 25.10 -18.06
CA SER A 58 6.59 25.98 -18.61
C SER A 58 6.53 27.33 -17.91
N LYS A 59 7.68 28.01 -17.78
CA LYS A 59 7.65 29.42 -17.37
C LYS A 59 6.82 30.19 -18.39
N LEU A 60 5.99 31.12 -17.91
CA LEU A 60 5.27 32.05 -18.78
C LEU A 60 6.29 32.80 -19.64
N THR A 61 5.98 32.94 -20.93
CA THR A 61 6.64 33.92 -21.79
C THR A 61 6.21 35.33 -21.36
N ALA A 62 6.99 36.35 -21.74
CA ALA A 62 6.68 37.74 -21.38
C ALA A 62 5.26 38.13 -21.82
N ASP A 63 4.89 37.78 -23.05
CA ASP A 63 3.58 38.06 -23.63
C ASP A 63 2.43 37.35 -22.87
N GLU A 64 2.64 36.12 -22.43
CA GLU A 64 1.66 35.38 -21.61
C GLU A 64 1.49 36.00 -20.22
N GLY A 65 2.59 36.47 -19.61
CA GLY A 65 2.56 37.17 -18.33
C GLY A 65 1.79 38.49 -18.39
N ASP A 66 2.04 39.30 -19.42
CA ASP A 66 1.34 40.56 -19.63
C ASP A 66 -0.16 40.37 -19.88
N LYS A 67 -0.52 39.32 -20.65
CA LYS A 67 -1.93 38.97 -20.88
C LYS A 67 -2.63 38.52 -19.60
N LEU A 68 -1.94 37.75 -18.76
CA LEU A 68 -2.48 37.30 -17.47
C LEU A 68 -2.71 38.49 -16.52
N ALA A 69 -1.77 39.43 -16.44
CA ALA A 69 -1.88 40.61 -15.59
C ALA A 69 -3.13 41.44 -15.95
N ARG A 70 -3.41 41.64 -17.24
CA ARG A 70 -4.61 42.33 -17.73
C ARG A 70 -5.93 41.62 -17.42
N LEU A 71 -5.92 40.29 -17.24
CA LEU A 71 -7.12 39.50 -16.91
C LEU A 71 -7.42 39.46 -15.41
N LEU A 72 -6.43 39.78 -14.57
CA LEU A 72 -6.55 39.81 -13.11
C LEU A 72 -6.81 41.21 -12.55
N GLU A 73 -6.71 42.24 -13.40
CA GLU A 73 -7.12 43.62 -13.13
C GLU A 73 -8.65 43.78 -13.31
#